data_AF-A0A9N9A4R1-F1
#
_entry.id   AF-A0A9N9A4R1-F1
#
_cell.length_a   1.000
_cell.length_b   1.000
_cell.length_c   1.000
_cell.angle_alpha   90.00
_cell.angle_beta   90.00
_cell.angle_gamma   90.00
#
_symmetry.space_group_name_H-M   'P 1'
#
loop_
_entity.id
_entity.type
_entity.pdbx_description
1 polymer ?
#
loop_
_entity_poly.entity_id
_entity_poly.type
_entity_poly.pdbx_seq_one_letter_code
_entity_poly.pdbx_strand_id
1 'polypeptide(L)'
;MLAKTPPLKTATDQQKLYERYNRRATKKINQIQYNRIHSPRGRLYSAFCIALSTVAGGYVVFYSDFGEGEHCFTSARAWYARKQDEFWTLSEKEKQDLKDQGKL
;
A
#
# COMPACT_ATOMS: atom_id res chain seq x y z
N MET A 1 -31.93 -8.03 46.66
CA MET A 1 -31.77 -8.97 45.52
C MET A 1 -30.28 -9.21 45.33
N LEU A 2 -29.75 -10.35 45.78
CA LEU A 2 -28.33 -10.70 45.61
C LEU A 2 -28.11 -11.10 44.15
N ALA A 3 -27.29 -10.35 43.41
CA ALA A 3 -26.91 -10.68 42.05
C ALA A 3 -26.13 -12.01 42.06
N LYS A 4 -26.67 -13.01 41.35
CA LYS A 4 -26.01 -14.31 41.17
C LYS A 4 -24.77 -14.10 40.30
N THR A 5 -23.59 -14.21 40.89
CA THR A 5 -22.32 -14.17 40.14
C THR A 5 -22.27 -15.36 39.16
N PRO A 6 -21.87 -15.12 37.89
CA PRO A 6 -21.76 -16.20 36.93
C PRO A 6 -20.67 -17.19 37.36
N PRO A 7 -20.85 -18.49 37.10
CA PRO A 7 -19.87 -19.50 37.49
C PRO A 7 -18.53 -19.27 36.79
N LEU A 8 -17.43 -19.39 37.55
CA LEU A 8 -16.06 -19.35 37.04
C LEU A 8 -15.87 -20.51 36.05
N LYS A 9 -15.60 -20.17 34.78
CA LYS A 9 -15.36 -21.14 33.71
C LYS A 9 -14.06 -21.90 33.96
N THR A 10 -14.08 -23.21 33.76
CA THR A 10 -12.90 -24.06 33.92
C THR A 10 -11.85 -23.78 32.84
N ALA A 11 -10.57 -24.08 33.11
CA ALA A 11 -9.49 -23.89 32.14
C ALA A 11 -9.75 -24.65 30.82
N THR A 12 -10.35 -25.84 30.90
CA THR A 12 -10.75 -26.66 29.76
C THR A 12 -11.85 -26.00 28.92
N ASP A 13 -12.80 -25.28 29.54
CA ASP A 13 -13.84 -24.55 28.82
C ASP A 13 -13.28 -23.34 28.07
N GLN A 14 -12.29 -22.64 28.64
CA GLN A 14 -11.61 -21.52 27.99
C GLN A 14 -10.81 -21.98 26.77
N GLN A 15 -10.12 -23.12 26.88
CA GLN A 15 -9.36 -23.70 25.76
C GLN A 15 -10.28 -24.09 24.60
N LYS A 16 -11.39 -24.76 24.87
CA LYS A 16 -12.41 -25.11 23.86
C LYS A 16 -13.05 -23.87 23.23
N LEU A 17 -13.25 -22.80 24.01
CA LEU A 17 -13.79 -21.55 23.50
C LEU A 17 -12.80 -20.86 22.56
N TYR A 18 -11.52 -20.82 22.92
CA TYR A 18 -10.45 -20.29 22.08
C TYR A 18 -10.34 -21.05 20.76
N GLU A 19 -10.34 -22.39 20.79
CA GLU A 19 -10.29 -23.20 19.57
C GLU A 19 -11.48 -22.94 18.64
N ARG A 20 -12.69 -22.83 19.19
CA ARG A 20 -13.90 -22.49 18.42
C ARG A 20 -13.82 -21.10 17.82
N TYR A 21 -13.32 -20.13 18.58
CA TYR A 21 -13.10 -18.76 18.09
C TYR A 21 -12.06 -18.75 16.97
N ASN A 22 -10.91 -19.39 17.20
CA ASN A 22 -9.80 -19.42 16.26
C ASN A 22 -10.20 -20.12 14.95
N ARG A 23 -10.99 -21.21 15.01
CA ARG A 23 -11.54 -21.86 13.81
C ARG A 23 -12.46 -20.93 13.00
N ARG A 24 -13.26 -20.09 13.66
CA ARG A 24 -14.13 -19.12 12.96
C ARG A 24 -13.32 -17.97 12.37
N ALA A 25 -12.34 -17.47 13.11
CA ALA A 25 -11.46 -16.40 12.67
C ALA A 25 -10.64 -16.85 11.44
N THR A 26 -9.98 -18.01 11.53
CA THR A 26 -9.18 -18.57 10.43
C THR A 26 -10.02 -18.85 9.19
N LYS A 27 -11.24 -19.40 9.32
CA LYS A 27 -12.13 -19.60 8.17
C LYS A 27 -12.46 -18.28 7.46
N LYS A 28 -12.76 -17.21 8.21
CA LYS A 28 -13.01 -15.88 7.64
C LYS A 28 -11.77 -15.33 6.94
N ILE A 29 -10.61 -15.43 7.57
CA ILE A 29 -9.33 -14.96 7.01
C ILE A 29 -9.03 -15.69 5.69
N ASN A 30 -9.15 -17.02 5.68
CA ASN A 30 -8.92 -17.83 4.48
C ASN A 30 -9.89 -17.47 3.35
N GLN A 31 -11.16 -17.18 3.69
CA GLN A 31 -12.14 -16.76 2.70
C GLN A 31 -11.85 -15.37 2.13
N ILE A 32 -11.39 -14.43 2.97
CA ILE A 32 -10.95 -13.10 2.51
C ILE A 32 -9.73 -13.24 1.60
N GLN A 33 -8.75 -14.06 1.97
CA GLN A 33 -7.56 -14.30 1.15
C GLN A 33 -7.93 -14.94 -0.19
N TYR A 34 -8.79 -15.97 -0.18
CA TYR A 34 -9.31 -16.59 -1.39
C TYR A 34 -9.96 -15.57 -2.33
N ASN A 35 -10.86 -14.74 -1.80
CA ASN A 35 -11.52 -13.68 -2.57
C ASN A 35 -10.52 -12.65 -3.10
N ARG A 36 -9.48 -12.31 -2.35
CA ARG A 36 -8.43 -11.36 -2.77
C ARG A 36 -7.58 -11.92 -3.91
N ILE A 37 -7.26 -13.21 -3.88
CA ILE A 37 -6.42 -13.86 -4.90
C ILE A 37 -7.22 -14.16 -6.18
N HIS A 38 -8.49 -14.57 -6.04
CA HIS A 38 -9.31 -14.99 -7.18
C HIS A 38 -10.14 -13.87 -7.80
N SER A 39 -10.28 -12.71 -7.14
CA SER A 39 -10.90 -11.54 -7.75
C SER A 39 -10.03 -10.98 -8.88
N PRO A 40 -10.61 -10.64 -10.05
CA PRO A 40 -9.87 -10.04 -11.16
C PRO A 40 -9.19 -8.72 -10.76
N ARG A 41 -9.85 -7.92 -9.91
CA ARG A 41 -9.26 -6.69 -9.36
C ARG A 41 -8.08 -6.96 -8.44
N GLY A 42 -8.15 -8.03 -7.64
CA GLY A 42 -7.07 -8.43 -6.75
C GLY A 42 -5.85 -8.97 -7.49
N ARG A 43 -6.06 -9.71 -8.60
CA ARG A 43 -5.00 -10.14 -9.51
C ARG A 43 -4.33 -8.95 -10.19
N LEU A 44 -5.11 -7.99 -10.68
CA LEU A 44 -4.58 -6.77 -11.29
C LEU A 44 -3.72 -5.97 -10.30
N TYR A 45 -4.22 -5.75 -9.08
CA TYR A 45 -3.47 -5.09 -8.02
C TYR A 45 -2.17 -5.83 -7.70
N SER A 46 -2.21 -7.16 -7.59
CA SER A 46 -1.02 -7.96 -7.33
C SER A 46 0.01 -7.84 -8.46
N ALA A 47 -0.44 -7.89 -9.72
CA ALA A 47 0.42 -7.70 -10.89
C ALA A 47 1.05 -6.29 -10.91
N PHE A 48 0.26 -5.27 -10.57
CA PHE A 48 0.74 -3.89 -10.42
C PHE A 48 1.82 -3.78 -9.33
N CYS A 49 1.59 -4.36 -8.15
CA CYS A 49 2.57 -4.37 -7.06
C CYS A 49 3.87 -5.06 -7.46
N ILE A 50 3.79 -6.20 -8.17
CA ILE A 50 4.97 -6.92 -8.67
C ILE A 50 5.74 -6.04 -9.65
N ALA A 51 5.04 -5.48 -10.66
CA ALA A 51 5.66 -4.62 -11.66
C ALA A 51 6.36 -3.42 -11.02
N LEU A 52 5.67 -2.73 -10.10
CA LEU A 52 6.22 -1.58 -9.38
C LEU A 52 7.46 -1.97 -8.56
N SER A 53 7.42 -3.12 -7.89
CA SER A 53 8.54 -3.60 -7.07
C SER A 53 9.76 -3.95 -7.93
N THR A 54 9.55 -4.57 -9.10
CA THR A 54 10.64 -4.86 -10.05
C THR A 54 11.27 -3.57 -10.58
N VAL A 55 10.45 -2.58 -10.95
CA VAL A 55 10.95 -1.29 -11.43
C VAL A 55 11.72 -0.55 -10.33
N ALA A 56 11.17 -0.49 -9.11
CA ALA A 56 11.82 0.14 -7.97
C ALA A 56 13.15 -0.55 -7.62
N GLY A 57 13.17 -1.88 -7.59
CA GLY A 57 14.40 -2.65 -7.36
C GLY A 57 15.45 -2.40 -8.45
N GLY A 58 15.04 -2.40 -9.72
CA GLY A 58 15.93 -2.06 -10.83
C GLY A 58 16.50 -0.65 -10.70
N TYR A 59 15.67 0.34 -10.37
CA TYR A 59 16.14 1.71 -10.12
C TYR A 59 17.17 1.78 -9.00
N VAL A 60 16.95 1.08 -7.87
CA VAL A 60 17.89 1.05 -6.74
C VAL A 60 19.23 0.44 -7.15
N VAL A 61 19.22 -0.67 -7.90
CA VAL A 61 20.45 -1.32 -8.38
C VAL A 61 21.21 -0.40 -9.34
N PHE A 62 20.52 0.22 -10.30
CA PHE A 62 21.17 1.17 -11.22
C PHE A 62 21.69 2.40 -10.49
N TYR A 63 20.98 2.88 -9.47
CA TYR A 63 21.44 3.97 -8.62
C TYR A 63 22.70 3.59 -7.85
N SER A 64 22.77 2.37 -7.30
CA SER A 64 23.93 1.92 -6.53
C SER A 64 25.16 1.69 -7.40
N ASP A 65 24.99 1.16 -8.62
CA ASP A 65 26.11 0.84 -9.52
C ASP A 65 26.70 2.08 -10.19
N PHE A 66 25.86 3.03 -10.63
CA PHE A 66 26.32 4.18 -11.42
C PHE A 66 26.55 5.46 -10.60
N GLY A 67 26.05 5.50 -9.36
CA GLY A 67 26.25 6.65 -8.46
C GLY A 67 25.65 7.96 -9.00
N GLU A 68 26.32 9.09 -8.72
CA GLU A 68 25.88 10.44 -9.15
C GLU A 68 26.58 10.94 -10.44
N GLY A 69 27.42 10.11 -11.07
CA GLY A 69 28.14 10.48 -12.29
C GLY A 69 27.26 10.56 -13.55
N GLU A 70 27.83 10.95 -14.69
CA GLU A 70 27.14 10.80 -15.98
C GLU A 70 27.12 9.33 -16.42
N HIS A 71 25.93 8.81 -16.71
CA HIS A 71 25.69 7.46 -17.19
C HIS A 71 24.44 7.40 -18.06
N CYS A 72 24.19 6.25 -18.69
CA CYS A 72 23.10 6.06 -19.66
C CYS A 72 21.69 6.36 -19.10
N PHE A 73 21.54 6.38 -17.76
CA PHE A 73 20.28 6.67 -17.07
C PHE A 73 20.21 8.09 -16.48
N THR A 74 21.24 8.92 -16.64
CA THR A 74 21.25 10.31 -16.17
C THR A 74 20.15 11.14 -16.83
N SER A 75 19.85 10.89 -18.12
CA SER A 75 18.73 11.51 -18.83
C SER A 75 17.37 11.14 -18.23
N ALA A 76 17.18 9.88 -17.84
CA ALA A 76 15.98 9.42 -17.15
C ALA A 76 15.85 10.06 -15.76
N ARG A 77 16.95 10.20 -15.02
CA ARG A 77 16.99 10.89 -13.72
C ARG A 77 16.67 12.38 -13.85
N ALA A 78 17.27 13.06 -14.82
CA ALA A 78 17.01 14.47 -15.10
C ALA A 78 15.55 14.71 -15.52
N TRP A 79 15.01 13.81 -16.34
CA TRP A 79 13.59 13.84 -16.69
C TRP A 79 12.69 13.65 -15.47
N TYR A 80 13.01 12.70 -14.58
CA TYR A 80 12.24 12.46 -13.36
C TYR A 80 12.29 13.66 -12.40
N ALA A 81 13.46 14.26 -12.21
CA ALA A 81 13.63 15.47 -11.40
C ALA A 81 12.80 16.64 -11.97
N ARG A 82 12.82 16.82 -13.31
CA ARG A 82 11.97 17.82 -13.98
C ARG A 82 10.49 17.56 -13.77
N LYS A 83 10.06 16.29 -13.80
CA LYS A 83 8.66 15.92 -13.54
C LYS A 83 8.22 16.12 -12.10
N GLN A 84 9.11 15.90 -11.14
CA GLN A 84 8.83 16.27 -9.75
C GLN A 84 8.67 17.78 -9.62
N ASP A 85 9.58 18.57 -10.19
CA ASP A 85 9.49 20.03 -10.14
C ASP A 85 8.20 20.54 -10.81
N GLU A 86 7.90 20.06 -12.03
CA GLU A 86 6.64 20.35 -12.75
C GLU A 86 5.38 20.00 -11.91
N PHE A 87 5.42 18.95 -11.09
CA PHE A 87 4.30 18.55 -10.24
C PHE A 87 4.10 19.50 -9.05
N TRP A 88 5.18 20.05 -8.50
CA TRP A 88 5.13 20.97 -7.36
C TRP A 88 4.99 22.45 -7.78
N THR A 89 5.22 22.75 -9.05
CA THR A 89 4.98 24.09 -9.62
C THR A 89 3.60 24.19 -10.26
N LEU A 90 2.92 25.31 -10.05
CA LEU A 90 1.69 25.63 -10.78
C LEU A 90 1.99 25.70 -12.28
N SER A 91 1.19 24.99 -13.08
CA SER A 91 1.24 25.13 -14.54
C SER A 91 0.90 26.56 -14.95
N GLU A 92 1.37 27.01 -16.12
CA GLU A 92 1.06 28.36 -16.62
C GLU A 92 -0.46 28.61 -16.73
N LYS A 93 -1.23 27.55 -17.01
CA LYS A 93 -2.69 27.62 -17.01
C LYS A 93 -3.26 27.85 -15.60
N GLU A 94 -2.76 27.14 -14.59
CA GLU A 94 -3.21 27.34 -13.20
C GLU A 94 -2.76 28.71 -12.65
N LYS A 95 -1.59 29.22 -13.07
CA LYS A 95 -1.18 30.59 -12.75
C LYS A 95 -2.12 31.62 -13.36
N GLN A 96 -2.57 31.40 -14.60
CA GLN A 96 -3.55 32.26 -15.27
C GLN A 96 -4.90 32.21 -14.56
N ASP A 97 -5.40 31.01 -14.25
CA ASP A 97 -6.67 30.83 -13.53
C ASP A 97 -6.64 31.44 -12.11
N LEU A 98 -5.48 31.42 -11.43
CA LEU A 98 -5.31 32.07 -10.12
C LEU A 98 -5.23 33.60 -10.21
N LYS A 99 -4.63 34.14 -11.27
CA LYS A 99 -4.63 35.59 -11.56
C LYS A 99 -6.04 36.10 -11.86
N ASP A 100 -6.80 35.37 -12.66
CA ASP A 100 -8.18 35.72 -13.01
C ASP A 100 -9.12 35.66 -11.77
N GLN A 101 -8.77 34.84 -10.78
CA GLN A 101 -9.44 34.78 -9.47
C GLN A 101 -8.93 35.82 -8.45
N GLY A 102 -7.92 36.63 -8.79
CA GLY A 102 -7.34 37.64 -7.89
C GLY A 102 -6.62 37.08 -6.66
N LYS A 103 -6.13 35.83 -6.73
CA LYS A 103 -5.44 35.13 -5.62
C LYS A 103 -3.92 35.17 -5.73
N LEU A 104 -3.39 35.93 -6.71
CA LEU A 104 -1.98 36.01 -7.08
C LEU A 104 -1.60 37.46 -7.40
#